data_AF-A0A6I4ZTT2-F1
#
_entry.id   AF-A0A6I4ZTT2-F1
#
_cell.length_a   1.000
_cell.length_b   1.000
_cell.length_c   1.000
_cell.angle_alpha   90.00
_cell.angle_beta   90.00
_cell.angle_gamma   90.00
#
_symmetry.space_group_name_H-M   'P 1'
#
loop_
_entity.id
_entity.type
_entity.pdbx_description
1 polymer ?
#
loop_
_entity_poly.entity_id
_entity_poly.type
_entity_poly.pdbx_seq_one_letter_code
_entity_poly.pdbx_strand_id
1 'polypeptide(L)'
;MRIPRNLALRLATAAVGMPLLLLVIWAGGWPFAIVAGLITLGGTIEFAHAWLMPTRPYREVVQLGPGLLAPAVVVAGVHADERFLIAGALLAALFLAAGYSRTNLFGPRKPLKVAGWAIIYPGIIFSTIVLARDLDQGRDWVLLLVLTTFTADTGAYAVGSLFGRHKLWPAISPNKTWEGALGGLAAA
;
A
#
# COMPACT_ATOMS: atom_id res chain seq x y z
N MET A 1 -8.15 23.46 -27.75
CA MET A 1 -7.64 22.07 -27.60
C MET A 1 -8.44 21.40 -26.49
N ARG A 2 -9.34 20.43 -26.78
CA ARG A 2 -10.15 19.79 -25.73
C ARG A 2 -9.31 18.69 -25.07
N ILE A 3 -8.98 18.88 -23.79
CA ILE A 3 -8.32 17.85 -22.98
C ILE A 3 -9.24 16.62 -22.95
N PRO A 4 -8.76 15.40 -23.29
CA PRO A 4 -9.57 14.20 -23.20
C PRO A 4 -10.08 14.03 -21.76
N ARG A 5 -11.37 13.72 -21.59
CA ARG A 5 -12.06 13.67 -20.28
C ARG A 5 -11.30 12.84 -19.22
N ASN A 6 -10.63 11.77 -19.64
CA ASN A 6 -9.82 10.93 -18.76
C ASN A 6 -8.54 11.62 -18.25
N LEU A 7 -7.91 12.46 -19.09
CA LEU A 7 -6.76 13.26 -18.69
C LEU A 7 -7.17 14.38 -17.74
N ALA A 8 -8.29 15.05 -18.02
CA ALA A 8 -8.83 16.09 -17.13
C ALA A 8 -9.15 15.53 -15.73
N LEU A 9 -9.75 14.33 -15.65
CA LEU A 9 -10.02 13.66 -14.37
C LEU A 9 -8.73 13.32 -13.62
N ARG A 10 -7.71 12.79 -14.31
CA ARG A 10 -6.41 12.47 -13.68
C ARG A 10 -5.71 13.71 -13.13
N LEU A 11 -5.73 14.81 -13.89
CA LEU A 11 -5.16 16.08 -13.45
C LEU A 11 -5.93 16.66 -12.26
N ALA A 12 -7.26 16.58 -12.26
CA ALA A 12 -8.08 17.02 -11.13
C ALA A 12 -7.82 16.20 -9.86
N THR A 13 -7.73 14.87 -9.96
CA THR A 13 -7.41 14.02 -8.81
C THR A 13 -6.00 14.28 -8.29
N ALA A 14 -5.02 14.54 -9.16
CA ALA A 14 -3.66 14.88 -8.74
C ALA A 14 -3.61 16.27 -8.08
N ALA A 15 -4.32 17.25 -8.63
CA ALA A 15 -4.39 18.62 -8.11
C ALA A 15 -5.02 18.70 -6.70
N VAL A 16 -5.90 17.77 -6.35
CA VAL A 16 -6.46 17.66 -4.99
C VAL A 16 -5.63 16.73 -4.12
N GLY A 17 -5.20 15.59 -4.66
CA GLY A 17 -4.49 14.55 -3.92
C GLY A 17 -3.12 14.97 -3.43
N MET A 18 -2.34 15.70 -4.24
CA MET A 18 -1.00 16.15 -3.83
C MET A 18 -1.05 17.17 -2.67
N PRO A 19 -1.83 18.26 -2.73
CA PRO A 19 -1.94 19.18 -1.59
C PRO A 19 -2.48 18.51 -0.34
N LEU A 20 -3.46 17.60 -0.47
CA LEU A 20 -3.97 16.85 0.66
C LEU A 20 -2.90 15.96 1.29
N LEU A 21 -2.13 15.23 0.47
CA LEU A 21 -1.02 14.42 0.94
C LEU A 21 0.02 15.26 1.69
N LEU A 22 0.42 16.40 1.12
CA LEU A 22 1.37 17.32 1.75
C LEU A 22 0.83 17.88 3.06
N LEU A 23 -0.46 18.25 3.10
CA LEU A 23 -1.12 18.76 4.31
C LEU A 23 -1.13 17.71 5.43
N VAL A 24 -1.40 16.44 5.09
CA VAL A 24 -1.40 15.35 6.06
C VAL A 24 0.01 15.07 6.59
N ILE A 25 1.03 15.08 5.73
CA ILE A 25 2.44 14.92 6.13
C ILE A 25 2.87 16.09 7.04
N TRP A 26 2.42 17.31 6.72
CA TRP A 26 2.72 18.51 7.50
C TRP A 26 2.03 18.50 8.86
N ALA A 27 0.77 18.08 8.92
CA ALA A 27 0.00 17.97 10.15
C ALA A 27 0.63 16.95 11.14
N GLY A 28 1.11 15.81 10.63
CA GLY A 28 1.74 14.76 11.46
C GLY A 28 0.76 14.14 12.48
N GLY A 29 1.30 13.46 13.49
CA GLY A 29 0.55 12.91 14.63
C GLY A 29 -0.63 12.02 14.26
N TRP A 30 -1.71 12.11 15.04
CA TRP A 30 -2.96 11.38 14.80
C TRP A 30 -3.57 11.61 13.40
N PRO A 31 -3.63 12.84 12.84
CA PRO A 31 -4.09 13.04 11.47
C PRO A 31 -3.31 12.18 10.45
N PHE A 32 -1.98 12.15 10.55
CA PHE A 32 -1.14 11.31 9.68
C PHE A 32 -1.40 9.82 9.89
N ALA A 33 -1.42 9.37 11.15
CA ALA A 33 -1.64 7.97 11.50
C ALA A 33 -3.01 7.44 11.06
N ILE A 34 -4.08 8.25 11.22
CA ILE A 34 -5.43 7.91 10.78
C ILE A 34 -5.50 7.81 9.27
N VAL A 35 -4.94 8.79 8.54
CA VAL A 35 -4.94 8.75 7.07
C VAL A 35 -4.13 7.56 6.56
N ALA A 36 -2.97 7.28 7.16
CA ALA A 36 -2.19 6.08 6.84
C ALA A 36 -3.01 4.79 7.09
N GLY A 37 -3.71 4.70 8.22
CA GLY A 37 -4.62 3.60 8.52
C GLY A 37 -5.77 3.45 7.50
N LEU A 38 -6.37 4.56 7.06
CA LEU A 38 -7.42 4.54 6.03
C LEU A 38 -6.90 4.11 4.66
N ILE A 39 -5.70 4.56 4.27
CA ILE A 39 -5.03 4.10 3.05
C ILE A 39 -4.75 2.58 3.14
N THR A 40 -4.23 2.12 4.28
CA THR A 40 -4.02 0.69 4.53
C THR A 40 -5.31 -0.11 4.51
N LEU A 41 -6.43 0.44 5.00
CA LEU A 41 -7.73 -0.22 4.94
C LEU A 41 -8.19 -0.38 3.47
N GLY A 42 -8.11 0.69 2.67
CA GLY A 42 -8.41 0.63 1.24
C GLY A 42 -7.54 -0.41 0.52
N GLY A 43 -6.22 -0.35 0.74
CA GLY A 43 -5.27 -1.32 0.17
C GLY A 43 -5.53 -2.75 0.62
N THR A 44 -5.96 -2.96 1.87
CA THR A 44 -6.32 -4.28 2.41
C THR A 44 -7.58 -4.83 1.75
N ILE A 45 -8.59 -3.98 1.50
CA ILE A 45 -9.81 -4.37 0.77
C ILE A 45 -9.47 -4.79 -0.66
N GLU A 46 -8.65 -4.00 -1.37
CA GLU A 46 -8.20 -4.34 -2.72
C GLU A 46 -7.36 -5.62 -2.75
N PHE A 47 -6.44 -5.77 -1.79
CA PHE A 47 -5.62 -6.97 -1.64
C PHE A 47 -6.48 -8.23 -1.40
N ALA A 48 -7.46 -8.13 -0.50
CA ALA A 48 -8.37 -9.22 -0.20
C ALA A 48 -9.30 -9.55 -1.38
N HIS A 49 -9.77 -8.53 -2.09
CA HIS A 49 -10.58 -8.69 -3.31
C HIS A 49 -9.80 -9.43 -4.39
N ALA A 50 -8.60 -8.95 -4.71
CA ALA A 50 -7.75 -9.52 -5.75
C ALA A 50 -7.35 -10.97 -5.46
N TRP A 51 -7.07 -11.30 -4.19
CA TRP A 51 -6.69 -12.67 -3.81
C TRP A 51 -7.88 -13.61 -3.70
N LEU A 52 -8.94 -13.24 -2.97
CA LEU A 52 -10.01 -14.18 -2.60
C LEU A 52 -11.16 -14.22 -3.60
N MET A 53 -11.52 -13.07 -4.18
CA MET A 53 -12.79 -12.92 -4.90
C MET A 53 -12.69 -11.97 -6.12
N PRO A 54 -11.71 -12.15 -7.03
CA PRO A 54 -11.46 -11.20 -8.12
C PRO A 54 -12.65 -11.04 -9.09
N THR A 55 -13.53 -12.05 -9.17
CA THR A 55 -14.73 -12.05 -10.02
C THR A 55 -16.02 -11.62 -9.32
N ARG A 56 -15.97 -11.33 -8.01
CA ARG A 56 -17.12 -10.91 -7.20
C ARG A 56 -17.15 -9.40 -7.01
N PRO A 57 -18.32 -8.81 -6.72
CA PRO A 57 -18.40 -7.38 -6.39
C PRO A 57 -17.70 -7.07 -5.04
N TYR A 58 -17.08 -5.89 -4.95
CA TYR A 58 -16.33 -5.42 -3.76
C TYR A 58 -17.11 -5.51 -2.44
N ARG A 59 -18.44 -5.33 -2.49
CA ARG A 59 -19.31 -5.43 -1.30
C ARG A 59 -19.23 -6.78 -0.58
N GLU A 60 -18.92 -7.86 -1.30
CA GLU A 60 -18.77 -9.20 -0.71
C GLU A 60 -17.45 -9.33 0.07
N VAL A 61 -16.44 -8.52 -0.24
CA VAL A 61 -15.15 -8.52 0.45
C VAL A 61 -15.27 -7.83 1.81
N VAL A 62 -16.04 -6.75 1.90
CA VAL A 62 -16.28 -6.03 3.17
C VAL A 62 -16.89 -6.94 4.25
N GLN A 63 -17.60 -8.00 3.83
CA GLN A 63 -18.17 -9.02 4.73
C GLN A 63 -17.11 -9.90 5.43
N LEU A 64 -15.84 -9.85 5.02
CA LEU A 64 -14.73 -10.50 5.71
C LEU A 64 -14.43 -9.88 7.09
N GLY A 65 -15.07 -8.76 7.41
CA GLY A 65 -15.20 -8.24 8.77
C GLY A 65 -13.87 -7.79 9.38
N PRO A 66 -13.63 -8.05 10.69
CA PRO A 66 -12.53 -7.45 11.45
C PRO A 66 -11.12 -7.82 10.94
N GLY A 67 -10.99 -8.91 10.17
CA GLY A 67 -9.73 -9.29 9.53
C GLY A 67 -9.21 -8.25 8.52
N LEU A 68 -10.10 -7.42 7.96
CA LEU A 68 -9.72 -6.30 7.07
C LEU A 68 -9.34 -5.04 7.84
N LEU A 69 -9.85 -4.86 9.06
CA LEU A 69 -9.56 -3.69 9.90
C LEU A 69 -8.25 -3.84 10.65
N ALA A 70 -7.83 -5.06 10.96
CA ALA A 70 -6.61 -5.33 11.73
C ALA A 70 -5.35 -4.61 11.18
N PRO A 71 -5.02 -4.66 9.87
CA PRO A 71 -3.87 -3.92 9.34
C PRO A 71 -3.96 -2.40 9.56
N ALA A 72 -5.14 -1.80 9.37
CA ALA A 72 -5.37 -0.38 9.57
C ALA A 72 -5.23 0.03 11.04
N VAL A 73 -5.73 -0.81 11.96
CA VAL A 73 -5.57 -0.61 13.41
C VAL A 73 -4.11 -0.72 13.83
N VAL A 74 -3.34 -1.65 13.27
CA VAL A 74 -1.90 -1.76 13.53
C VAL A 74 -1.17 -0.48 13.06
N VAL A 75 -1.48 -0.01 11.85
CA VAL A 75 -0.87 1.22 11.28
C VAL A 75 -1.20 2.47 12.08
N ALA A 76 -2.46 2.69 12.45
CA ALA A 76 -2.82 3.87 13.23
C ALA A 76 -2.41 3.74 14.70
N GLY A 77 -2.51 2.53 15.27
CA GLY A 77 -2.23 2.25 16.68
C GLY A 77 -0.76 2.37 17.05
N VAL A 78 0.16 2.17 16.08
CA VAL A 78 1.61 2.33 16.33
C VAL A 78 2.00 3.74 16.77
N HIS A 79 1.19 4.75 16.42
CA HIS A 79 1.39 6.13 16.89
C HIS A 79 1.09 6.27 18.39
N ALA A 80 0.19 5.46 18.94
CA ALA A 80 -0.12 5.45 20.37
C ALA A 80 0.89 4.62 21.16
N ASP A 81 1.26 3.44 20.65
CA ASP A 81 2.19 2.52 21.30
C ASP A 81 2.82 1.59 20.24
N GLU A 82 4.15 1.51 20.22
CA GLU A 82 4.89 0.63 19.32
C GLU A 82 4.53 -0.86 19.48
N ARG A 83 3.96 -1.26 20.63
CA ARG A 83 3.48 -2.62 20.90
C ARG A 83 2.38 -3.07 19.94
N PHE A 84 1.71 -2.15 19.25
CA PHE A 84 0.78 -2.51 18.17
C PHE A 84 1.46 -3.27 17.02
N LEU A 85 2.78 -3.07 16.79
CA LEU A 85 3.54 -3.89 15.83
C LEU A 85 3.67 -5.33 16.30
N ILE A 86 4.00 -5.54 17.57
CA ILE A 86 4.14 -6.88 18.15
C ILE A 86 2.78 -7.58 18.15
N ALA A 87 1.73 -6.89 18.59
CA ALA A 87 0.37 -7.40 18.56
C ALA A 87 -0.08 -7.75 17.13
N GLY A 88 0.22 -6.89 16.16
CA GLY A 88 -0.01 -7.14 14.74
C GLY A 88 0.74 -8.37 14.23
N ALA A 89 2.03 -8.50 14.53
CA ALA A 89 2.84 -9.64 14.12
C ALA A 89 2.35 -10.96 14.72
N LEU A 90 1.97 -10.96 16.01
CA LEU A 90 1.39 -12.13 16.68
C LEU A 90 0.03 -12.50 16.08
N LEU A 91 -0.82 -11.50 15.79
CA LEU A 91 -2.10 -11.72 15.14
C LEU A 91 -1.93 -12.26 13.72
N ALA A 92 -0.95 -11.74 12.97
CA ALA A 92 -0.59 -12.24 11.65
C ALA A 92 -0.13 -13.70 11.72
N ALA A 93 0.75 -14.04 12.67
CA ALA A 93 1.22 -15.40 12.88
C ALA A 93 0.05 -16.35 13.19
N LEU A 94 -0.88 -15.93 14.05
CA LEU A 94 -2.10 -16.68 14.36
C LEU A 94 -2.98 -16.90 13.12
N PHE A 95 -3.22 -15.83 12.34
CA PHE A 95 -4.02 -15.90 11.12
C PHE A 95 -3.38 -16.76 10.03
N LEU A 96 -2.05 -16.70 9.88
CA LEU A 96 -1.32 -17.56 8.96
C LEU A 96 -1.33 -19.01 9.42
N ALA A 97 -1.10 -19.29 10.71
CA ALA A 97 -1.18 -20.65 11.24
C ALA A 97 -2.57 -21.26 11.00
N ALA A 98 -3.62 -20.53 11.30
CA ALA A 98 -5.01 -20.94 11.04
C ALA A 98 -5.29 -21.07 9.53
N GLY A 99 -4.81 -20.13 8.70
CA GLY A 99 -5.02 -20.12 7.25
C GLY A 99 -4.29 -21.25 6.51
N TYR A 100 -3.09 -21.62 6.96
CA TYR A 100 -2.31 -22.73 6.41
C TYR A 100 -2.67 -24.09 7.00
N SER A 101 -3.46 -24.14 8.08
CA SER A 101 -3.97 -25.39 8.63
C SER A 101 -4.71 -26.22 7.56
N ARG A 102 -4.70 -27.54 7.71
CA ARG A 102 -5.36 -28.47 6.78
C ARG A 102 -6.89 -28.43 6.90
N THR A 103 -7.42 -27.74 7.90
CA THR A 103 -8.86 -27.65 8.13
C THR A 103 -9.46 -26.50 7.33
N ASN A 104 -10.69 -26.66 6.88
CA ASN A 104 -11.46 -25.61 6.21
C ASN A 104 -12.38 -24.88 7.20
N LEU A 105 -11.94 -24.71 8.45
CA LEU A 105 -12.74 -24.14 9.55
C LEU A 105 -13.35 -22.77 9.18
N PHE A 106 -12.68 -22.00 8.32
CA PHE A 106 -13.10 -20.67 7.86
C PHE A 106 -13.42 -20.63 6.35
N GLY A 107 -13.80 -21.77 5.79
CA GLY A 107 -14.18 -21.93 4.38
C GLY A 107 -13.00 -22.29 3.47
N PRO A 108 -13.30 -22.80 2.27
CA PRO A 108 -12.29 -23.34 1.35
C PRO A 108 -11.34 -22.27 0.79
N ARG A 109 -11.73 -20.99 0.85
CA ARG A 109 -10.92 -19.86 0.37
C ARG A 109 -9.83 -19.41 1.35
N LYS A 110 -9.83 -19.93 2.58
CA LYS A 110 -8.82 -19.64 3.62
C LYS A 110 -8.60 -18.12 3.84
N PRO A 111 -9.66 -17.35 4.17
CA PRO A 111 -9.59 -15.89 4.31
C PRO A 111 -8.57 -15.42 5.35
N LEU A 112 -8.34 -16.21 6.41
CA LEU A 112 -7.33 -15.92 7.42
C LEU A 112 -5.90 -15.88 6.86
N LYS A 113 -5.60 -16.68 5.83
CA LYS A 113 -4.30 -16.60 5.14
C LYS A 113 -4.08 -15.21 4.55
N VAL A 114 -5.13 -14.66 3.94
CA VAL A 114 -5.07 -13.34 3.29
C VAL A 114 -5.06 -12.23 4.33
N ALA A 115 -5.83 -12.35 5.42
CA ALA A 115 -5.77 -11.41 6.54
C ALA A 115 -4.37 -11.39 7.19
N GLY A 116 -3.74 -12.55 7.40
CA GLY A 116 -2.38 -12.63 7.93
C GLY A 116 -1.35 -11.94 7.02
N TRP A 117 -1.40 -12.19 5.71
CA TRP A 117 -0.55 -11.48 4.75
C TRP A 117 -0.88 -10.00 4.62
N ALA A 118 -2.14 -9.60 4.79
CA ALA A 118 -2.52 -8.19 4.82
C ALA A 118 -1.96 -7.47 6.06
N ILE A 119 -1.86 -8.14 7.21
CA ILE A 119 -1.19 -7.55 8.37
C ILE A 119 0.31 -7.44 8.14
N ILE A 120 0.95 -8.42 7.52
CA ILE A 120 2.40 -8.36 7.26
C ILE A 120 2.75 -7.31 6.20
N TYR A 121 2.03 -7.31 5.08
CA TYR A 121 2.37 -6.47 3.93
C TYR A 121 1.87 -5.02 4.12
N PRO A 122 0.61 -4.65 3.86
CA PRO A 122 0.16 -3.26 4.03
C PRO A 122 -0.02 -2.83 5.50
N GLY A 123 -0.04 -3.74 6.47
CA GLY A 123 -0.08 -3.40 7.90
C GLY A 123 1.29 -3.01 8.45
N ILE A 124 2.16 -3.97 8.68
CA ILE A 124 3.46 -3.77 9.33
C ILE A 124 4.36 -2.86 8.50
N ILE A 125 4.48 -3.08 7.17
CA ILE A 125 5.37 -2.24 6.35
C ILE A 125 4.89 -0.79 6.35
N PHE A 126 3.57 -0.54 6.22
CA PHE A 126 3.06 0.82 6.21
C PHE A 126 3.10 1.46 7.61
N SER A 127 3.06 0.68 8.69
CA SER A 127 3.27 1.19 10.06
C SER A 127 4.64 1.84 10.23
N THR A 128 5.65 1.40 9.46
CA THR A 128 6.98 2.02 9.49
C THR A 128 6.98 3.47 9.03
N ILE A 129 6.03 3.89 8.17
CA ILE A 129 5.94 5.29 7.75
C ILE A 129 5.43 6.20 8.86
N VAL A 130 4.55 5.68 9.72
CA VAL A 130 4.03 6.37 10.90
C VAL A 130 5.13 6.52 11.94
N LEU A 131 5.85 5.43 12.24
CA LEU A 131 7.01 5.48 13.12
C LEU A 131 8.11 6.41 12.60
N ALA A 132 8.45 6.32 11.30
CA ALA A 132 9.47 7.16 10.69
C ALA A 132 9.08 8.64 10.75
N ARG A 133 7.78 8.96 10.66
CA ARG A 133 7.29 10.35 10.76
C ARG A 133 7.52 10.95 12.14
N ASP A 134 7.49 10.14 13.19
CA ASP A 134 7.65 10.57 14.58
C ASP A 134 9.12 10.63 15.04
N LEU A 135 10.07 10.20 14.20
CA LEU A 135 11.51 10.38 14.43
C LEU A 135 11.96 11.84 14.26
N ASP A 136 13.19 12.12 14.70
CA ASP A 136 13.87 13.38 14.40
C ASP A 136 13.94 13.60 12.88
N GLN A 137 13.52 14.79 12.43
CA GLN A 137 13.39 15.12 11.00
C GLN A 137 12.45 14.15 10.23
N GLY A 138 11.59 13.40 10.93
CA GLY A 138 10.72 12.37 10.35
C GLY A 138 9.82 12.89 9.23
N ARG A 139 9.39 14.16 9.31
CA ARG A 139 8.67 14.82 8.21
C ARG A 139 9.47 14.80 6.91
N ASP A 140 10.73 15.20 6.99
CA ASP A 140 11.59 15.39 5.84
C ASP A 140 11.98 14.02 5.26
N TRP A 141 12.14 12.99 6.12
CA TRP A 141 12.27 11.60 5.69
C TRP A 141 11.04 11.07 4.95
N VAL A 142 9.83 11.34 5.44
CA VAL A 142 8.59 10.93 4.75
C VAL A 142 8.42 11.67 3.43
N LEU A 143 8.74 12.97 3.38
CA LEU A 143 8.72 13.75 2.15
C LEU A 143 9.75 13.21 1.14
N LEU A 144 10.96 12.90 1.59
CA LEU A 144 11.99 12.28 0.76
C LEU A 144 11.50 10.95 0.20
N LEU A 145 10.91 10.08 1.04
CA LEU A 145 10.36 8.80 0.60
C LEU A 145 9.26 8.96 -0.47
N VAL A 146 8.34 9.92 -0.29
CA VAL A 146 7.29 10.20 -1.29
C VAL A 146 7.89 10.76 -2.57
N LEU A 147 8.83 11.70 -2.49
CA LEU A 147 9.47 12.30 -3.66
C LEU A 147 10.28 11.26 -4.42
N THR A 148 11.14 10.51 -3.75
CA THR A 148 11.96 9.46 -4.35
C THR A 148 11.12 8.38 -5.02
N THR A 149 10.00 7.95 -4.42
CA THR A 149 9.11 6.98 -5.09
C THR A 149 8.45 7.56 -6.35
N PHE A 150 8.03 8.83 -6.31
CA PHE A 150 7.40 9.48 -7.46
C PHE A 150 8.40 9.76 -8.59
N THR A 151 9.61 10.20 -8.25
CA THR A 151 10.67 10.44 -9.24
C THR A 151 11.19 9.13 -9.81
N ALA A 152 11.35 8.08 -9.00
CA ALA A 152 11.72 6.75 -9.47
C ALA A 152 10.70 6.20 -10.47
N ASP A 153 9.40 6.27 -10.17
CA ASP A 153 8.35 5.81 -11.09
C ASP A 153 8.32 6.64 -12.38
N THR A 154 8.47 7.95 -12.28
CA THR A 154 8.51 8.86 -13.43
C THR A 154 9.75 8.61 -14.30
N GLY A 155 10.92 8.46 -13.69
CA GLY A 155 12.17 8.13 -14.36
C GLY A 155 12.12 6.77 -15.04
N ALA A 156 11.54 5.77 -14.36
CA ALA A 156 11.38 4.45 -14.92
C ALA A 156 10.42 4.43 -16.11
N TYR A 157 9.32 5.18 -16.03
CA TYR A 157 8.41 5.36 -17.15
C TYR A 157 9.05 6.10 -18.32
N ALA A 158 9.74 7.21 -18.06
CA ALA A 158 10.39 8.02 -19.09
C ALA A 158 11.47 7.24 -19.84
N VAL A 159 12.42 6.65 -19.11
CA VAL A 159 13.51 5.88 -19.73
C VAL A 159 12.98 4.58 -20.34
N GLY A 160 12.06 3.90 -19.67
CA GLY A 160 11.47 2.65 -20.16
C GLY A 160 10.65 2.83 -21.43
N SER A 161 9.95 3.96 -21.59
CA SER A 161 9.16 4.25 -22.80
C SER A 161 10.01 4.72 -23.99
N LEU A 162 11.10 5.45 -23.73
CA LEU A 162 11.98 5.98 -24.78
C LEU A 162 13.05 4.97 -25.23
N PHE A 163 13.62 4.23 -24.29
CA PHE A 163 14.81 3.40 -24.51
C PHE A 163 14.60 1.92 -24.15
N GLY A 164 13.41 1.52 -23.71
CA GLY A 164 13.14 0.16 -23.26
C GLY A 164 13.30 -0.88 -24.38
N ARG A 165 14.30 -1.76 -24.23
CA ARG A 165 14.57 -2.87 -25.16
C ARG A 165 14.50 -4.21 -24.45
N HIS A 166 15.07 -4.30 -23.26
CA HIS A 166 15.16 -5.56 -22.51
C HIS A 166 14.06 -5.64 -21.45
N LYS A 167 13.14 -6.59 -21.63
CA LYS A 167 12.06 -6.82 -20.66
C LYS A 167 12.63 -7.35 -19.34
N LEU A 168 12.14 -6.78 -18.24
CA LEU A 168 12.57 -7.16 -16.89
C LEU A 168 11.93 -8.49 -16.48
N TRP A 169 10.60 -8.60 -16.59
CA TRP A 169 9.88 -9.82 -16.26
C TRP A 169 8.58 -9.96 -17.08
N PRO A 170 8.65 -10.50 -18.31
CA PRO A 170 7.50 -10.57 -19.23
C PRO A 170 6.28 -11.30 -18.66
N ALA A 171 6.48 -12.36 -17.89
CA ALA A 171 5.40 -13.20 -17.37
C ALA A 171 4.52 -12.51 -16.31
N ILE A 172 5.07 -11.55 -15.56
CA ILE A 172 4.33 -10.83 -14.51
C ILE A 172 4.00 -9.40 -14.95
N SER A 173 4.92 -8.72 -15.62
CA SER A 173 4.74 -7.33 -16.05
C SER A 173 5.36 -7.10 -17.44
N PRO A 174 4.59 -7.23 -18.53
CA PRO A 174 5.11 -7.19 -19.89
C PRO A 174 5.67 -5.82 -20.31
N ASN A 175 5.31 -4.76 -19.59
CA ASN A 175 5.73 -3.40 -19.90
C ASN A 175 6.99 -2.94 -19.13
N LYS A 176 7.44 -3.68 -18.11
CA LYS A 176 8.66 -3.32 -17.37
C LYS A 176 9.93 -3.71 -18.14
N THR A 177 10.91 -2.80 -18.16
CA THR A 177 12.21 -2.99 -18.83
C THR A 177 13.36 -2.74 -17.86
N TRP A 178 14.52 -3.35 -18.13
CA TRP A 178 15.75 -3.10 -17.37
C TRP A 178 16.22 -1.66 -17.52
N GLU A 179 16.10 -1.07 -18.72
CA GLU A 179 16.44 0.33 -18.95
C GLU A 179 15.54 1.26 -18.14
N GLY A 180 14.23 0.94 -18.06
CA GLY A 180 13.31 1.65 -17.17
C GLY A 180 13.73 1.53 -15.71
N ALA A 181 14.07 0.34 -15.22
CA ALA A 181 14.51 0.16 -13.84
C ALA A 181 15.76 1.01 -13.51
N LEU A 182 16.73 1.07 -14.42
CA LEU A 182 17.92 1.92 -14.26
C LEU A 182 17.57 3.42 -14.34
N GLY A 183 16.63 3.80 -15.19
CA GLY A 183 16.12 5.17 -15.27
C GLY A 183 15.42 5.62 -13.99
N GLY A 184 14.67 4.73 -13.35
CA GLY A 184 14.07 4.98 -12.05
C GLY A 184 15.13 5.13 -10.96
N LEU A 185 16.13 4.25 -10.93
CA LEU A 185 17.25 4.34 -9.98
C LEU A 185 18.03 5.64 -10.11
N ALA A 186 18.25 6.13 -11.34
CA ALA A 186 18.96 7.39 -11.57
C ALA A 186 18.14 8.65 -11.20
N ALA A 187 16.81 8.53 -11.16
CA ALA A 187 15.91 9.63 -10.81
C ALA A 187 15.54 9.67 -9.31
N ALA A 188 15.79 8.57 -8.60
CA ALA A 188 15.52 8.36 -7.17
C ALA A 188 16.52 9.12 -6.28
#